data_AF-A0A1Q3ZHZ8-F1
#
_entry.id   AF-A0A1Q3ZHZ8-F1
#
_cell.length_a   1.000
_cell.length_b   1.000
_cell.length_c   1.000
_cell.angle_alpha   90.00
_cell.angle_beta   90.00
_cell.angle_gamma   90.00
#
_symmetry.space_group_name_H-M   'P 1'
#
loop_
_entity.id
_entity.type
_entity.pdbx_description
1 polymer ?
#
loop_
_entity_poly.entity_id
_entity_poly.type
_entity_poly.pdbx_seq_one_letter_code
_entity_poly.pdbx_strand_id
1 'polypeptide(L)'
;MINNLFVSFINLFHKLKQYALNEINTGLLLFLILMANHRYYFKLIAILLFFVIHRGIKIKKEKINIFYILMIAIAVINFFLEGVDMSVKYGIVVFAGSLFWILNLLVHNQISYFVDNNKYNTLVNTLKVFIILNFLISFYDLIQVMFITQTINPYTAITIPPPYGSMSGDLIRGFFGINHLPNACVAGLLFIFFLYKKEFLISCLSLLTLLMASSNLTVILVFIVLISMILLVKDKLVKYYSICAIAILLAFYAKINTFNYYEILCKFHLAKTNEFYQQTYNDVFSEKDPAAIKNQEIDSILSTWEKSTIDRYNRKEKNIRKDHDTYHKQSYTFLKTTTDTSLVHPDTSLITSEPTVIEPTITEPVITGHLTKVNPKEQIKNKNKEQIKNNFHKIWNRTDSLKVIADSKEEFEFGQLKKFDLENTKGHVISLNQTKELLLRDTKHFLFGNGVGNFSSRIAMLSSKEKEDSRLFDLLLPKYEHKDFTENHKALWKYIDYLGTEYHSFINLPFSVYNQILGEYGIIGFLCFGIFYIGYFLRKWRRLEAGKFILPIIILMMGIEYWFESLTLLIFFELVMLIDLKSTKIENNE
;
A
#
# COMPACT_ATOMS: atom_id res chain seq x y z
N MET A 1 23.65 -31.93 -5.03
CA MET A 1 22.62 -30.94 -4.63
C MET A 1 22.38 -29.88 -5.72
N ILE A 2 23.41 -29.19 -6.21
CA ILE A 2 23.28 -28.16 -7.27
C ILE A 2 22.66 -28.70 -8.57
N ASN A 3 23.10 -29.87 -9.06
CA ASN A 3 22.51 -30.49 -10.26
C ASN A 3 21.01 -30.83 -10.10
N ASN A 4 20.57 -31.28 -8.92
CA ASN A 4 19.15 -31.57 -8.67
C ASN A 4 18.30 -30.29 -8.61
N LEU A 5 18.87 -29.21 -8.06
CA LEU A 5 18.26 -27.87 -8.10
C LEU A 5 18.14 -27.36 -9.54
N PHE A 6 19.19 -27.53 -10.35
CA PHE A 6 19.21 -27.10 -11.74
C PHE A 6 18.22 -27.90 -12.61
N VAL A 7 18.17 -29.23 -12.48
CA VAL A 7 17.18 -30.08 -13.16
C VAL A 7 15.76 -29.73 -12.71
N SER A 8 15.54 -29.47 -11.42
CA SER A 8 14.24 -29.00 -10.92
C SER A 8 13.84 -27.66 -11.52
N PHE A 9 14.81 -26.75 -11.69
CA PHE A 9 14.60 -25.45 -12.31
C PHE A 9 14.31 -25.53 -13.82
N ILE A 10 14.99 -26.42 -14.56
CA ILE A 10 14.70 -26.68 -15.97
C ILE A 10 13.30 -27.30 -16.12
N ASN A 11 12.96 -28.29 -15.29
CA ASN A 11 11.63 -28.91 -15.30
C ASN A 11 10.54 -27.89 -14.93
N LEU A 12 10.85 -26.98 -14.01
CA LEU A 12 10.00 -25.85 -13.66
C LEU A 12 9.79 -24.95 -14.89
N PHE A 13 10.85 -24.55 -15.56
CA PHE A 13 10.79 -23.72 -16.75
C PHE A 13 10.02 -24.39 -17.89
N HIS A 14 10.22 -25.70 -18.11
CA HIS A 14 9.44 -26.46 -19.09
C HIS A 14 7.95 -26.52 -18.72
N LYS A 15 7.60 -26.72 -17.45
CA LYS A 15 6.21 -26.65 -17.00
C LYS A 15 5.63 -25.26 -17.17
N LEU A 16 6.38 -24.21 -16.82
CA LEU A 16 5.96 -22.81 -17.03
C LEU A 16 5.76 -22.50 -18.51
N LYS A 17 6.68 -22.94 -19.38
CA LYS A 17 6.56 -22.84 -20.83
C LYS A 17 5.34 -23.61 -21.33
N GLN A 18 5.11 -24.82 -20.85
CA GLN A 18 3.93 -25.61 -21.19
C GLN A 18 2.65 -24.89 -20.74
N TYR A 19 2.61 -24.31 -19.53
CA TYR A 19 1.48 -23.50 -19.07
C TYR A 19 1.26 -22.25 -19.93
N ALA A 20 2.33 -21.57 -20.34
CA ALA A 20 2.28 -20.39 -21.18
C ALA A 20 1.91 -20.71 -22.64
N LEU A 21 2.23 -21.91 -23.12
CA LEU A 21 1.89 -22.42 -24.45
C LEU A 21 0.53 -23.13 -24.51
N ASN A 22 -0.01 -23.56 -23.35
CA ASN A 22 -1.36 -24.08 -23.26
C ASN A 22 -2.37 -22.98 -23.55
N GLU A 23 -3.62 -23.37 -23.89
CA GLU A 23 -4.74 -22.48 -24.18
C GLU A 23 -4.84 -21.31 -23.16
N ILE A 24 -4.23 -20.16 -23.45
CA ILE A 24 -4.38 -18.91 -22.70
C ILE A 24 -5.33 -17.98 -23.46
N ASN A 25 -6.11 -17.19 -22.72
CA ASN A 25 -6.86 -16.10 -23.35
C ASN A 25 -5.98 -14.84 -23.32
N THR A 26 -5.29 -14.58 -24.42
CA THR A 26 -4.42 -13.41 -24.59
C THR A 26 -5.19 -12.09 -24.45
N GLY A 27 -6.46 -12.06 -24.85
CA GLY A 27 -7.34 -10.92 -24.65
C GLY A 27 -7.56 -10.60 -23.16
N LEU A 28 -7.93 -11.60 -22.36
CA LEU A 28 -8.09 -11.43 -20.91
C LEU A 28 -6.77 -11.04 -20.24
N LEU A 29 -5.65 -11.63 -20.65
CA LEU A 29 -4.33 -11.26 -20.12
C LEU A 29 -4.02 -9.78 -20.38
N LEU A 30 -4.19 -9.33 -21.63
CA LEU A 30 -3.98 -7.93 -22.00
C LEU A 30 -4.93 -7.00 -21.24
N PHE A 31 -6.20 -7.38 -21.12
CA PHE A 31 -7.19 -6.63 -20.34
C PHE A 31 -6.72 -6.47 -18.88
N LEU A 32 -6.30 -7.55 -18.22
CA LEU A 32 -5.82 -7.50 -16.83
C LEU A 32 -4.57 -6.64 -16.66
N ILE A 33 -3.61 -6.71 -17.58
CA ILE A 33 -2.38 -5.88 -17.53
C ILE A 33 -2.73 -4.40 -17.65
N LEU A 34 -3.61 -4.03 -18.58
CA LEU A 34 -4.02 -2.63 -18.76
C LEU A 34 -4.85 -2.12 -17.57
N MET A 35 -5.73 -2.97 -17.02
CA MET A 35 -6.54 -2.64 -15.85
C MET A 35 -5.72 -2.56 -14.55
N ALA A 36 -4.63 -3.31 -14.44
CA ALA A 36 -3.74 -3.25 -13.28
C ALA A 36 -3.02 -1.89 -13.16
N ASN A 37 -2.74 -1.21 -14.28
CA ASN A 37 -1.99 0.04 -14.30
C ASN A 37 -2.65 1.14 -13.46
N HIS A 38 -1.90 1.91 -12.66
CA HIS A 38 -2.48 3.04 -11.91
C HIS A 38 -3.18 4.09 -12.79
N ARG A 39 -2.69 4.34 -14.00
CA ARG A 39 -3.17 5.45 -14.83
C ARG A 39 -4.49 5.12 -15.50
N TYR A 40 -5.47 5.99 -15.32
CA TYR A 40 -6.82 5.78 -15.81
C TYR A 40 -6.95 5.66 -17.33
N TYR A 41 -6.11 6.34 -18.11
CA TYR A 41 -6.21 6.25 -19.56
C TYR A 41 -5.96 4.82 -20.07
N PHE A 42 -5.07 4.03 -19.44
CA PHE A 42 -4.89 2.62 -19.81
C PHE A 42 -6.14 1.79 -19.52
N LYS A 43 -6.85 2.09 -18.41
CA LYS A 43 -8.11 1.44 -18.06
C LYS A 43 -9.23 1.79 -19.04
N LEU A 44 -9.34 3.06 -19.40
CA LEU A 44 -10.29 3.51 -20.41
C LEU A 44 -10.02 2.86 -21.77
N ILE A 45 -8.75 2.80 -22.18
CA ILE A 45 -8.34 2.10 -23.41
C ILE A 45 -8.72 0.62 -23.32
N ALA A 46 -8.46 -0.06 -22.19
CA ALA A 46 -8.83 -1.46 -22.02
C ALA A 46 -10.34 -1.68 -22.16
N ILE A 47 -11.15 -0.88 -21.46
CA ILE A 47 -12.61 -0.98 -21.51
C ILE A 47 -13.09 -0.76 -22.95
N LEU A 48 -12.71 0.35 -23.59
CA LEU A 48 -13.12 0.68 -24.95
C LEU A 48 -12.67 -0.38 -25.96
N LEU A 49 -11.40 -0.80 -25.91
CA LEU A 49 -10.82 -1.80 -26.81
C LEU A 49 -11.60 -3.11 -26.73
N PHE A 50 -11.88 -3.62 -25.54
CA PHE A 50 -12.56 -4.91 -25.39
C PHE A 50 -14.07 -4.83 -25.63
N PHE A 51 -14.71 -3.67 -25.48
CA PHE A 51 -16.06 -3.45 -26.00
C PHE A 51 -16.10 -3.45 -27.53
N VAL A 52 -15.08 -2.91 -28.19
CA VAL A 52 -14.98 -2.90 -29.65
C VAL A 52 -14.60 -4.27 -30.21
N ILE A 53 -13.74 -5.04 -29.55
CA ILE A 53 -13.35 -6.40 -29.98
C ILE A 53 -14.53 -7.36 -29.83
N HIS A 54 -15.22 -7.31 -28.69
CA HIS A 54 -16.36 -8.17 -28.42
C HIS A 54 -17.67 -7.54 -28.91
N ARG A 55 -17.74 -7.17 -30.20
CA ARG A 55 -18.99 -6.65 -30.77
C ARG A 55 -20.09 -7.69 -30.61
N GLY A 56 -21.25 -7.26 -30.12
CA GLY A 56 -22.39 -8.15 -29.92
C GLY A 56 -22.47 -8.83 -28.55
N ILE A 57 -21.73 -8.35 -27.53
CA ILE A 57 -22.03 -8.70 -26.14
C ILE A 57 -23.47 -8.32 -25.84
N LYS A 58 -24.36 -9.32 -25.83
CA LYS A 58 -25.70 -9.17 -25.26
C LYS A 58 -25.53 -9.16 -23.75
N ILE A 59 -25.76 -8.01 -23.14
CA ILE A 59 -25.77 -7.90 -21.68
C ILE A 59 -26.89 -8.80 -21.16
N LYS A 60 -26.51 -9.95 -20.57
CA LYS A 60 -27.48 -10.90 -20.01
C LYS A 60 -28.04 -10.29 -18.73
N LYS A 61 -29.36 -10.09 -18.67
CA LYS A 61 -30.06 -9.46 -17.54
C LYS A 61 -29.69 -10.07 -16.18
N GLU A 62 -29.48 -11.38 -16.13
CA GLU A 62 -29.12 -12.13 -14.92
C GLU A 62 -27.70 -11.84 -14.38
N LYS A 63 -26.85 -11.19 -15.19
CA LYS A 63 -25.44 -10.92 -14.87
C LYS A 63 -25.14 -9.46 -14.62
N ILE A 64 -26.12 -8.60 -14.84
CA ILE A 64 -26.00 -7.20 -14.47
C ILE A 64 -25.96 -7.16 -12.94
N ASN A 65 -24.84 -6.69 -12.39
CA ASN A 65 -24.78 -6.38 -10.98
C ASN A 65 -25.58 -5.09 -10.71
N ILE A 66 -26.82 -5.27 -10.25
CA ILE A 66 -27.80 -4.20 -10.03
C ILE A 66 -27.24 -3.12 -9.08
N PHE A 67 -26.30 -3.47 -8.20
CA PHE A 67 -25.60 -2.53 -7.33
C PHE A 67 -25.11 -1.29 -8.09
N TYR A 68 -24.37 -1.47 -9.19
CA TYR A 68 -23.78 -0.35 -9.92
C TYR A 68 -24.83 0.58 -10.52
N ILE A 69 -25.97 0.05 -10.97
CA ILE A 69 -27.08 0.84 -11.50
C ILE A 69 -27.76 1.63 -10.37
N LEU A 70 -27.95 1.00 -9.21
CA LEU A 70 -28.54 1.68 -8.05
C LEU A 70 -27.65 2.81 -7.54
N MET A 71 -26.33 2.65 -7.54
CA MET A 71 -25.42 3.74 -7.13
C MET A 71 -25.52 4.96 -8.06
N ILE A 72 -25.68 4.75 -9.37
CA ILE A 72 -25.93 5.85 -10.33
C ILE A 72 -27.28 6.52 -10.04
N ALA A 73 -28.33 5.72 -9.81
CA ALA A 73 -29.65 6.26 -9.49
C ALA A 73 -29.62 7.10 -8.20
N ILE A 74 -28.96 6.61 -7.14
CA ILE A 74 -28.80 7.33 -5.87
C ILE A 74 -27.98 8.61 -6.09
N ALA A 75 -26.88 8.57 -6.86
CA ALA A 75 -26.11 9.78 -7.19
C ALA A 75 -26.97 10.88 -7.84
N VAL A 76 -27.81 10.50 -8.81
CA VAL A 76 -28.71 11.43 -9.51
C VAL A 76 -29.81 11.94 -8.58
N ILE A 77 -30.40 11.08 -7.75
CA ILE A 77 -31.39 11.49 -6.74
C ILE A 77 -30.76 12.49 -5.77
N ASN A 78 -29.55 12.20 -5.27
CA ASN A 78 -28.82 13.09 -4.36
C ASN A 78 -28.56 14.46 -4.98
N PHE A 79 -28.19 14.50 -6.26
CA PHE A 79 -28.00 15.78 -6.96
C PHE A 79 -29.24 16.67 -6.92
N PHE A 80 -30.44 16.10 -7.08
CA PHE A 80 -31.70 16.87 -7.00
C PHE A 80 -32.15 17.14 -5.57
N LEU A 81 -31.88 16.23 -4.62
CA LEU A 81 -32.19 16.43 -3.21
C LEU A 81 -31.27 17.43 -2.53
N GLU A 82 -30.04 17.60 -3.02
CA GLU A 82 -29.08 18.45 -2.36
C GLU A 82 -29.53 19.90 -2.41
N GLY A 83 -30.05 20.36 -3.54
CA GLY A 83 -30.79 21.64 -3.70
C GLY A 83 -30.02 22.92 -3.37
N VAL A 84 -28.95 22.82 -2.58
CA VAL A 84 -28.12 23.90 -2.04
C VAL A 84 -27.08 24.35 -3.07
N ASP A 85 -26.55 23.42 -3.88
CA ASP A 85 -25.53 23.73 -4.88
C ASP A 85 -25.85 23.10 -6.24
N MET A 86 -26.79 23.71 -6.96
CA MET A 86 -27.08 23.34 -8.36
C MET A 86 -26.06 23.93 -9.35
N SER A 87 -24.82 24.22 -8.91
CA SER A 87 -23.81 24.76 -9.79
C SER A 87 -23.43 23.76 -10.88
N VAL A 88 -23.11 24.29 -12.07
CA VAL A 88 -22.60 23.49 -13.19
C VAL A 88 -21.35 22.71 -12.78
N LYS A 89 -20.52 23.27 -11.90
CA LYS A 89 -19.31 22.61 -11.38
C LYS A 89 -19.67 21.34 -10.62
N TYR A 90 -20.62 21.42 -9.70
CA TYR A 90 -21.09 20.25 -8.96
C TYR A 90 -21.75 19.21 -9.89
N GLY A 91 -22.57 19.65 -10.85
CA GLY A 91 -23.15 18.76 -11.86
C GLY A 91 -22.10 17.95 -12.63
N ILE A 92 -20.96 18.56 -12.99
CA ILE A 92 -19.83 17.85 -13.63
C ILE A 92 -19.20 16.83 -12.68
N VAL A 93 -19.06 17.16 -11.38
CA VAL A 93 -18.53 16.22 -10.37
C VAL A 93 -19.46 15.01 -10.20
N VAL A 94 -20.78 15.22 -10.09
CA VAL A 94 -21.77 14.13 -10.02
C VAL A 94 -21.75 13.28 -11.29
N PHE A 95 -21.65 13.91 -12.46
CA PHE A 95 -21.52 13.17 -13.73
C PHE A 95 -20.26 12.31 -13.75
N ALA A 96 -19.11 12.85 -13.32
CA ALA A 96 -17.85 12.10 -13.26
C ALA A 96 -17.89 10.96 -12.24
N GLY A 97 -18.50 11.17 -11.08
CA GLY A 97 -18.73 10.11 -10.10
C GLY A 97 -19.66 9.01 -10.61
N SER A 98 -20.75 9.39 -11.30
CA SER A 98 -21.65 8.45 -11.99
C SER A 98 -20.92 7.67 -13.08
N LEU A 99 -19.99 8.31 -13.80
CA LEU A 99 -19.16 7.68 -14.80
C LEU A 99 -18.27 6.58 -14.19
N PHE A 100 -17.72 6.76 -12.98
CA PHE A 100 -16.99 5.68 -12.30
C PHE A 100 -17.86 4.45 -12.06
N TRP A 101 -19.11 4.61 -11.65
CA TRP A 101 -20.03 3.47 -11.49
C TRP A 101 -20.38 2.81 -12.82
N ILE A 102 -20.55 3.58 -13.89
CA ILE A 102 -20.73 3.05 -15.24
C ILE A 102 -19.50 2.24 -15.65
N LEU A 103 -18.28 2.76 -15.43
CA LEU A 103 -17.04 2.04 -15.74
C LEU A 103 -16.93 0.73 -14.96
N ASN A 104 -17.28 0.71 -13.67
CA ASN A 104 -17.33 -0.53 -12.88
C ASN A 104 -18.33 -1.55 -13.47
N LEU A 105 -19.53 -1.11 -13.85
CA LEU A 105 -20.53 -1.97 -14.50
C LEU A 105 -20.01 -2.54 -15.83
N LEU A 106 -19.37 -1.70 -16.64
CA LEU A 106 -18.78 -2.10 -17.92
C LEU A 106 -17.65 -3.12 -17.73
N VAL A 107 -16.77 -2.91 -16.74
CA VAL A 107 -15.69 -3.85 -16.39
C VAL A 107 -16.27 -5.19 -15.89
N HIS A 108 -17.25 -5.15 -14.99
CA HIS A 108 -17.93 -6.35 -14.50
C HIS A 108 -18.53 -7.19 -15.63
N ASN A 109 -19.15 -6.52 -16.61
CA ASN A 109 -19.73 -7.16 -17.79
C ASN A 109 -18.64 -7.81 -18.66
N GLN A 110 -17.49 -7.15 -18.86
CA GLN A 110 -16.36 -7.73 -19.60
C GLN A 110 -15.76 -8.93 -18.88
N ILE A 111 -15.54 -8.86 -17.57
CA ILE A 111 -15.07 -9.99 -16.75
C ILE A 111 -16.06 -11.17 -16.88
N SER A 112 -17.35 -10.91 -16.70
CA SER A 112 -18.39 -11.94 -16.83
C SER A 112 -18.42 -12.57 -18.22
N TYR A 113 -18.20 -11.77 -19.27
CA TYR A 113 -18.09 -12.25 -20.65
C TYR A 113 -16.86 -13.16 -20.83
N PHE A 114 -15.69 -12.75 -20.34
CA PHE A 114 -14.50 -13.61 -20.39
C PHE A 114 -14.72 -14.92 -19.65
N VAL A 115 -15.30 -14.88 -18.45
CA VAL A 115 -15.56 -16.09 -17.66
C VAL A 115 -16.55 -17.01 -18.36
N ASP A 116 -17.57 -16.49 -19.03
CA ASP A 116 -18.55 -17.31 -19.75
C ASP A 116 -17.96 -18.05 -20.95
N ASN A 117 -17.24 -17.32 -21.80
CA ASN A 117 -16.85 -17.80 -23.13
C ASN A 117 -15.53 -18.58 -23.15
N ASN A 118 -14.83 -18.69 -22.02
CA ASN A 118 -13.57 -19.41 -21.94
C ASN A 118 -13.68 -20.65 -21.06
N LYS A 119 -12.95 -21.71 -21.37
CA LYS A 119 -12.87 -22.89 -20.49
C LYS A 119 -12.25 -22.49 -19.15
N TYR A 120 -12.60 -23.23 -18.10
CA TYR A 120 -12.03 -23.02 -16.76
C TYR A 120 -10.49 -23.03 -16.78
N ASN A 121 -9.89 -24.04 -17.43
CA ASN A 121 -8.44 -24.17 -17.54
C ASN A 121 -7.79 -22.98 -18.26
N THR A 122 -8.43 -22.43 -19.30
CA THR A 122 -7.95 -21.23 -20.02
C THR A 122 -7.88 -20.02 -19.11
N LEU A 123 -8.93 -19.79 -18.30
CA LEU A 123 -9.00 -18.68 -17.34
C LEU A 123 -7.91 -18.82 -16.26
N VAL A 124 -7.78 -20.02 -15.70
CA VAL A 124 -6.76 -20.33 -14.68
C VAL A 124 -5.36 -20.14 -15.24
N ASN A 125 -5.06 -20.68 -16.42
CA ASN A 125 -3.75 -20.50 -17.07
C ASN A 125 -3.44 -19.03 -17.38
N THR A 126 -4.46 -18.26 -17.78
CA THR A 126 -4.31 -16.81 -17.99
C THR A 126 -3.90 -16.09 -16.69
N LEU A 127 -4.54 -16.43 -15.55
CA LEU A 127 -4.14 -15.90 -14.24
C LEU A 127 -2.73 -16.35 -13.83
N LYS A 128 -2.34 -17.60 -14.12
CA LYS A 128 -0.96 -18.08 -13.86
C LYS A 128 0.06 -17.23 -14.61
N VAL A 129 -0.18 -16.95 -15.90
CA VAL A 129 0.70 -16.09 -16.71
C VAL A 129 0.75 -14.67 -16.15
N PHE A 130 -0.40 -14.10 -15.75
CA PHE A 130 -0.43 -12.79 -15.10
C PHE A 130 0.45 -12.76 -13.84
N ILE A 131 0.36 -13.77 -12.97
CA ILE A 131 1.17 -13.86 -11.74
C ILE A 131 2.66 -13.91 -12.06
N ILE A 132 3.06 -14.73 -13.04
CA ILE A 132 4.46 -14.86 -13.43
C ILE A 132 5.00 -13.51 -13.92
N LEU A 133 4.26 -12.83 -14.81
CA LEU A 133 4.66 -11.52 -15.31
C LEU A 133 4.72 -10.47 -14.19
N ASN A 134 3.72 -10.45 -13.29
CA ASN A 134 3.70 -9.51 -12.18
C ASN A 134 4.82 -9.76 -11.17
N PHE A 135 5.16 -11.03 -10.92
CA PHE A 135 6.31 -11.41 -10.10
C PHE A 135 7.62 -10.92 -10.72
N LEU A 136 7.81 -11.10 -12.04
CA LEU A 136 9.03 -10.65 -12.72
C LEU A 136 9.21 -9.12 -12.64
N ILE A 137 8.14 -8.35 -12.81
CA ILE A 137 8.18 -6.88 -12.66
C ILE A 137 8.44 -6.49 -11.21
N SER A 138 7.76 -7.12 -10.25
CA SER A 138 8.00 -6.87 -8.82
C SER A 138 9.43 -7.22 -8.40
N PHE A 139 10.01 -8.28 -8.98
CA PHE A 139 11.40 -8.65 -8.75
C PHE A 139 12.37 -7.66 -9.39
N TYR A 140 12.05 -7.14 -10.57
CA TYR A 140 12.80 -6.04 -11.19
C TYR A 140 12.77 -4.77 -10.32
N ASP A 141 11.61 -4.40 -9.78
CA ASP A 141 11.48 -3.29 -8.82
C ASP A 141 12.40 -3.51 -7.60
N LEU A 142 12.40 -4.72 -7.02
CA LEU A 142 13.30 -5.08 -5.92
C LEU A 142 14.78 -4.89 -6.30
N ILE A 143 15.18 -5.36 -7.48
CA ILE A 143 16.55 -5.21 -7.98
C ILE A 143 16.93 -3.74 -8.12
N GLN A 144 16.03 -2.90 -8.66
CA GLN A 144 16.27 -1.46 -8.74
C GLN A 144 16.51 -0.86 -7.35
N VAL A 145 15.68 -1.22 -6.37
CA VAL A 145 15.86 -0.77 -4.99
C VAL A 145 17.21 -1.25 -4.44
N MET A 146 17.59 -2.52 -4.63
CA MET A 146 18.88 -3.05 -4.20
C MET A 146 20.07 -2.29 -4.80
N PHE A 147 19.98 -1.90 -6.08
CA PHE A 147 21.02 -1.10 -6.74
C PHE A 147 21.11 0.31 -6.16
N ILE A 148 19.96 0.96 -5.93
CA ILE A 148 19.92 2.32 -5.38
C ILE A 148 20.42 2.33 -3.93
N THR A 149 20.04 1.34 -3.13
CA THR A 149 20.48 1.24 -1.73
C THR A 149 21.88 0.66 -1.57
N GLN A 150 22.44 0.05 -2.62
CA GLN A 150 23.71 -0.69 -2.58
C GLN A 150 23.72 -1.81 -1.53
N THR A 151 22.57 -2.45 -1.31
CA THR A 151 22.41 -3.54 -0.34
C THR A 151 21.69 -4.73 -0.96
N ILE A 152 22.10 -5.95 -0.62
CA ILE A 152 21.36 -7.16 -1.01
C ILE A 152 19.98 -7.21 -0.31
N ASN A 153 19.89 -6.75 0.93
CA ASN A 153 18.64 -6.65 1.67
C ASN A 153 18.25 -5.17 1.89
N PRO A 154 17.43 -4.58 1.00
CA PRO A 154 17.04 -3.18 1.11
C PRO A 154 16.16 -2.90 2.33
N TYR A 155 15.48 -3.92 2.89
CA TYR A 155 14.65 -3.77 4.09
C TYR A 155 15.44 -3.44 5.36
N THR A 156 16.74 -3.74 5.37
CA THR A 156 17.63 -3.47 6.50
C THR A 156 18.46 -2.19 6.36
N ALA A 157 18.26 -1.43 5.28
CA ALA A 157 19.01 -0.20 5.02
C ALA A 157 18.49 0.96 5.89
N ILE A 158 18.91 1.01 7.16
CA ILE A 158 18.48 2.05 8.13
C ILE A 158 19.11 3.42 7.84
N THR A 159 20.29 3.44 7.20
CA THR A 159 21.07 4.68 7.00
C THR A 159 20.59 5.53 5.82
N ILE A 160 19.65 5.03 5.03
CA ILE A 160 19.18 5.70 3.81
C ILE A 160 17.82 6.35 4.14
N PRO A 161 17.63 7.64 3.80
CA PRO A 161 16.37 8.32 4.08
C PRO A 161 15.19 7.63 3.39
N PRO A 162 13.95 7.80 3.90
CA PRO A 162 12.75 7.32 3.23
C PRO A 162 12.74 7.69 1.73
N PRO A 163 12.25 6.79 0.85
CA PRO A 163 11.38 5.64 1.12
C PRO A 163 12.09 4.27 1.21
N TYR A 164 13.36 4.21 1.63
CA TYR A 164 14.11 2.95 1.77
C TYR A 164 14.04 2.37 3.20
N GLY A 165 14.71 1.24 3.45
CA GLY A 165 14.64 0.53 4.73
C GLY A 165 13.34 -0.26 4.84
N SER A 166 12.65 -0.20 5.98
CA SER A 166 11.38 -0.92 6.22
C SER A 166 10.28 -0.58 5.20
N MET A 167 10.35 0.61 4.60
CA MET A 167 9.44 1.10 3.56
C MET A 167 9.85 0.68 2.14
N SER A 168 10.95 -0.06 1.96
CA SER A 168 11.41 -0.47 0.62
C SER A 168 10.36 -1.29 -0.15
N GLY A 169 9.46 -1.98 0.55
CA GLY A 169 8.35 -2.70 -0.07
C GLY A 169 7.37 -1.78 -0.80
N ASP A 170 7.28 -0.51 -0.39
CA ASP A 170 6.40 0.47 -1.00
C ASP A 170 6.84 0.86 -2.42
N LEU A 171 8.09 0.54 -2.76
CA LEU A 171 8.66 0.72 -4.09
C LEU A 171 8.41 -0.48 -5.00
N ILE A 172 7.89 -1.60 -4.47
CA ILE A 172 7.64 -2.83 -5.23
C ILE A 172 6.20 -2.84 -5.72
N ARG A 173 6.04 -2.37 -6.95
CA ARG A 173 4.76 -1.93 -7.49
C ARG A 173 4.16 -2.91 -8.48
N GLY A 174 4.98 -3.74 -9.13
CA GLY A 174 4.50 -4.67 -10.15
C GLY A 174 3.79 -3.94 -11.29
N PHE A 175 2.73 -4.53 -11.86
CA PHE A 175 1.92 -3.86 -12.88
C PHE A 175 1.13 -2.64 -12.38
N PHE A 176 1.06 -2.42 -11.07
CA PHE A 176 0.16 -1.44 -10.47
C PHE A 176 0.72 -0.02 -10.43
N GLY A 177 1.99 0.18 -10.76
CA GLY A 177 2.56 1.50 -11.03
C GLY A 177 2.90 2.31 -9.77
N ILE A 178 2.18 3.36 -9.40
CA ILE A 178 2.64 4.23 -8.28
C ILE A 178 2.40 3.59 -6.90
N ASN A 179 1.35 2.78 -6.75
CA ASN A 179 0.93 2.27 -5.45
C ASN A 179 1.26 0.76 -5.32
N HIS A 180 2.03 0.38 -4.29
CA HIS A 180 2.35 -1.01 -3.97
C HIS A 180 1.17 -1.77 -3.36
N LEU A 181 0.22 -1.07 -2.71
CA LEU A 181 -0.86 -1.71 -1.98
C LEU A 181 -1.71 -2.58 -2.91
N PRO A 182 -2.21 -2.11 -4.08
CA PRO A 182 -2.90 -2.96 -5.05
C PRO A 182 -2.10 -4.21 -5.45
N ASN A 183 -0.77 -4.10 -5.58
CA ASN A 183 0.11 -5.22 -5.91
C ASN A 183 0.09 -6.28 -4.81
N ALA A 184 0.32 -5.86 -3.55
CA ALA A 184 0.25 -6.73 -2.39
C ALA A 184 -1.15 -7.38 -2.27
N CYS A 185 -2.19 -6.57 -2.42
CA CYS A 185 -3.58 -7.00 -2.31
C CYS A 185 -3.93 -8.09 -3.33
N VAL A 186 -3.64 -7.85 -4.62
CA VAL A 186 -3.90 -8.82 -5.69
C VAL A 186 -3.03 -10.06 -5.53
N ALA A 187 -1.76 -9.92 -5.13
CA ALA A 187 -0.88 -11.05 -4.83
C ALA A 187 -1.43 -11.91 -3.69
N GLY A 188 -1.95 -11.30 -2.61
CA GLY A 188 -2.59 -12.00 -1.50
C GLY A 188 -3.85 -12.76 -1.91
N LEU A 189 -4.72 -12.16 -2.73
CA LEU A 189 -5.91 -12.82 -3.27
C LEU A 189 -5.55 -14.04 -4.12
N LEU A 190 -4.62 -13.86 -5.06
CA LEU A 190 -4.18 -14.92 -5.96
C LEU A 190 -3.43 -16.03 -5.22
N PHE A 191 -2.65 -15.68 -4.20
CA PHE A 191 -2.01 -16.64 -3.30
C PHE A 191 -3.04 -17.59 -2.69
N ILE A 192 -4.10 -17.06 -2.07
CA ILE A 192 -5.15 -17.87 -1.43
C ILE A 192 -5.91 -18.71 -2.46
N PHE A 193 -6.26 -18.12 -3.61
CA PHE A 193 -6.95 -18.83 -4.68
C PHE A 193 -6.15 -20.04 -5.17
N PHE A 194 -4.88 -19.85 -5.52
CA PHE A 194 -4.03 -20.93 -6.04
C PHE A 194 -3.57 -21.91 -4.95
N LEU A 195 -3.46 -21.47 -3.68
CA LEU A 195 -3.21 -22.37 -2.55
C LEU A 195 -4.35 -23.37 -2.39
N TYR A 196 -5.60 -22.89 -2.43
CA TYR A 196 -6.77 -23.75 -2.33
C TYR A 196 -6.89 -24.68 -3.53
N LYS A 197 -6.61 -24.19 -4.76
CA LYS A 197 -6.60 -25.00 -5.99
C LYS A 197 -5.39 -25.93 -6.12
N LYS A 198 -4.55 -26.05 -5.09
CA LYS A 198 -3.39 -26.97 -5.03
C LYS A 198 -2.31 -26.71 -6.08
N GLU A 199 -2.22 -25.47 -6.56
CA GLU A 199 -1.24 -25.02 -7.55
C GLU A 199 -0.06 -24.36 -6.83
N PHE A 200 0.67 -25.15 -6.05
CA PHE A 200 1.59 -24.67 -5.02
C PHE A 200 2.71 -23.77 -5.55
N LEU A 201 3.21 -24.07 -6.75
CA LEU A 201 4.23 -23.24 -7.37
C LEU A 201 3.72 -21.81 -7.62
N ILE A 202 2.54 -21.71 -8.23
CA ILE A 202 1.95 -20.42 -8.60
C ILE A 202 1.56 -19.65 -7.33
N SER A 203 1.00 -20.37 -6.35
CA SER A 203 0.73 -19.83 -5.02
C SER A 203 2.01 -19.28 -4.38
N CYS A 204 3.13 -20.01 -4.43
CA CYS A 204 4.40 -19.56 -3.89
C CYS A 204 4.91 -18.28 -4.58
N LEU A 205 4.80 -18.16 -5.91
CA LEU A 205 5.16 -16.93 -6.63
C LEU A 205 4.30 -15.74 -6.20
N SER A 206 2.99 -15.94 -5.99
CA SER A 206 2.12 -14.91 -5.43
C SER A 206 2.50 -14.54 -4.00
N LEU A 207 2.84 -15.51 -3.15
CA LEU A 207 3.31 -15.26 -1.78
C LEU A 207 4.62 -14.47 -1.77
N LEU A 208 5.58 -14.82 -2.63
CA LEU A 208 6.83 -14.08 -2.76
C LEU A 208 6.58 -12.66 -3.24
N THR A 209 5.67 -12.45 -4.20
CA THR A 209 5.26 -11.11 -4.65
C THR A 209 4.67 -10.28 -3.51
N LEU A 210 3.77 -10.88 -2.71
CA LEU A 210 3.20 -10.25 -1.52
C LEU A 210 4.29 -9.86 -0.51
N LEU A 211 5.24 -10.75 -0.25
CA LEU A 211 6.33 -10.52 0.69
C LEU A 211 7.29 -9.43 0.22
N MET A 212 7.59 -9.37 -1.09
CA MET A 212 8.37 -8.28 -1.66
C MET A 212 7.65 -6.93 -1.49
N ALA A 213 6.35 -6.86 -1.77
CA ALA A 213 5.59 -5.62 -1.52
C ALA A 213 5.52 -5.24 -0.02
N SER A 214 5.79 -6.18 0.90
CA SER A 214 5.93 -5.95 2.35
C SER A 214 4.77 -5.19 3.03
N SER A 215 3.56 -5.28 2.46
CA SER A 215 2.37 -4.64 3.02
C SER A 215 1.93 -5.36 4.29
N ASN A 216 2.27 -4.79 5.46
CA ASN A 216 1.96 -5.36 6.78
C ASN A 216 0.48 -5.73 6.93
N LEU A 217 -0.41 -4.85 6.50
CA LEU A 217 -1.85 -5.08 6.59
C LEU A 217 -2.29 -6.27 5.75
N THR A 218 -1.84 -6.35 4.49
CA THR A 218 -2.19 -7.47 3.61
C THR A 218 -1.63 -8.79 4.15
N VAL A 219 -0.40 -8.79 4.68
CA VAL A 219 0.21 -9.98 5.29
C VAL A 219 -0.57 -10.45 6.52
N ILE A 220 -0.98 -9.53 7.41
CA ILE A 220 -1.79 -9.88 8.59
C ILE A 220 -3.12 -10.53 8.17
N LEU A 221 -3.80 -9.94 7.17
CA LEU A 221 -5.06 -10.50 6.66
C LEU A 221 -4.86 -11.91 6.06
N VAL A 222 -3.81 -12.10 5.27
CA VAL A 222 -3.45 -13.42 4.72
C VAL A 222 -3.12 -14.41 5.83
N PHE A 223 -2.38 -13.99 6.86
CA PHE A 223 -2.04 -14.84 8.01
C PHE A 223 -3.29 -15.34 8.76
N ILE A 224 -4.25 -14.45 9.03
CA ILE A 224 -5.54 -14.81 9.66
C ILE A 224 -6.29 -15.84 8.81
N VAL A 225 -6.28 -15.66 7.48
CA VAL A 225 -6.93 -16.62 6.58
C VAL A 225 -6.20 -17.95 6.53
N LEU A 226 -4.86 -17.97 6.55
CA LEU A 226 -4.11 -19.23 6.62
C LEU A 226 -4.44 -20.02 7.89
N ILE A 227 -4.54 -19.34 9.05
CA ILE A 227 -5.02 -19.98 10.29
C ILE A 227 -6.44 -20.53 10.09
N SER A 228 -7.33 -19.73 9.53
CA SER A 228 -8.72 -20.14 9.26
C SER A 228 -8.78 -21.35 8.32
N MET A 229 -7.90 -21.43 7.32
CA MET A 229 -7.81 -22.56 6.40
C MET A 229 -7.31 -23.83 7.11
N ILE A 230 -6.33 -23.72 8.00
CA ILE A 230 -5.84 -24.84 8.81
C ILE A 230 -6.98 -25.43 9.68
N LEU A 231 -7.80 -24.56 10.25
CA LEU A 231 -8.91 -24.96 11.12
C LEU A 231 -10.10 -25.52 10.34
N LEU A 232 -10.53 -24.84 9.28
CA LEU A 232 -11.83 -25.07 8.63
C LEU A 232 -11.78 -25.96 7.38
N VAL A 233 -10.66 -25.98 6.64
CA VAL A 233 -10.56 -26.79 5.41
C VAL A 233 -10.40 -28.26 5.79
N LYS A 234 -11.05 -29.18 5.08
CA LYS A 234 -10.90 -30.64 5.36
C LYS A 234 -9.68 -31.25 4.67
N ASP A 235 -9.28 -30.68 3.54
CA ASP A 235 -8.17 -31.17 2.72
C ASP A 235 -6.82 -31.03 3.45
N LYS A 236 -6.18 -32.16 3.76
CA LYS A 236 -4.90 -32.21 4.48
C LYS A 236 -3.79 -31.49 3.72
N LEU A 237 -3.78 -31.59 2.39
CA LEU A 237 -2.73 -31.00 1.56
C LEU A 237 -2.77 -29.47 1.70
N VAL A 238 -3.96 -28.88 1.57
CA VAL A 238 -4.17 -27.44 1.77
C VAL A 238 -3.73 -26.98 3.17
N LYS A 239 -3.99 -27.78 4.23
CA LYS A 239 -3.52 -27.48 5.58
C LYS A 239 -1.99 -27.46 5.67
N TYR A 240 -1.32 -28.49 5.15
CA TYR A 240 0.14 -28.56 5.17
C TYR A 240 0.77 -27.35 4.48
N TYR A 241 0.27 -26.98 3.30
CA TYR A 241 0.77 -25.80 2.60
C TYR A 241 0.46 -24.49 3.32
N SER A 242 -0.68 -24.39 4.00
CA SER A 242 -0.99 -23.23 4.83
C SER A 242 0.01 -23.08 5.99
N ILE A 243 0.39 -24.19 6.63
CA ILE A 243 1.42 -24.22 7.69
C ILE A 243 2.78 -23.80 7.11
N CYS A 244 3.17 -24.34 5.95
CA CYS A 244 4.42 -23.96 5.29
C CYS A 244 4.43 -22.47 4.93
N ALA A 245 3.32 -21.93 4.41
CA ALA A 245 3.21 -20.51 4.09
C ALA A 245 3.33 -19.63 5.33
N ILE A 246 2.70 -20.01 6.45
CA ILE A 246 2.88 -19.33 7.75
C ILE A 246 4.37 -19.34 8.15
N ALA A 247 5.05 -20.48 8.05
CA ALA A 247 6.47 -20.56 8.39
C ALA A 247 7.33 -19.63 7.50
N ILE A 248 7.03 -19.54 6.20
CA ILE A 248 7.70 -18.63 5.27
C ILE A 248 7.44 -17.16 5.64
N LEU A 249 6.19 -16.80 5.94
CA LEU A 249 5.82 -15.45 6.38
C LEU A 249 6.59 -15.06 7.66
N LEU A 250 6.59 -15.94 8.66
CA LEU A 250 7.30 -15.72 9.92
C LEU A 250 8.82 -15.59 9.70
N ALA A 251 9.41 -16.45 8.87
CA ALA A 251 10.83 -16.39 8.54
C ALA A 251 11.19 -15.08 7.82
N PHE A 252 10.35 -14.62 6.88
CA PHE A 252 10.56 -13.37 6.17
C PHE A 252 10.59 -12.17 7.14
N TYR A 253 9.61 -12.05 8.03
CA TYR A 253 9.59 -10.96 9.01
C TYR A 253 10.71 -11.07 10.04
N ALA A 254 11.06 -12.28 10.48
CA ALA A 254 12.11 -12.48 11.47
C ALA A 254 13.53 -12.25 10.92
N LYS A 255 13.77 -12.45 9.61
CA LYS A 255 15.12 -12.45 9.03
C LYS A 255 15.35 -11.42 7.93
N ILE A 256 14.34 -11.08 7.13
CA ILE A 256 14.47 -10.19 5.99
C ILE A 256 14.00 -8.79 6.39
N ASN A 257 12.79 -8.67 6.93
CA ASN A 257 12.23 -7.40 7.40
C ASN A 257 12.31 -7.28 8.92
N THR A 258 13.53 -7.36 9.45
CA THR A 258 13.81 -7.33 10.89
C THR A 258 13.33 -6.05 11.56
N PHE A 259 13.32 -4.93 10.83
CA PHE A 259 12.84 -3.65 11.38
C PHE A 259 11.36 -3.74 11.78
N ASN A 260 10.49 -4.27 10.91
CA ASN A 260 9.08 -4.44 11.25
C ASN A 260 8.91 -5.41 12.43
N TYR A 261 9.75 -6.45 12.53
CA TYR A 261 9.77 -7.34 13.68
C TYR A 261 10.16 -6.61 14.98
N TYR A 262 11.22 -5.80 14.97
CA TYR A 262 11.61 -4.99 16.12
C TYR A 262 10.57 -3.94 16.47
N GLU A 263 9.94 -3.30 15.50
CA GLU A 263 8.88 -2.32 15.74
C GLU A 263 7.68 -2.97 16.44
N ILE A 264 7.26 -4.16 15.99
CA ILE A 264 6.18 -4.94 16.63
C ILE A 264 6.57 -5.32 18.05
N LEU A 265 7.79 -5.84 18.26
CA LEU A 265 8.27 -6.22 19.61
C LEU A 265 8.41 -5.02 20.54
N CYS A 266 8.93 -3.90 20.05
CA CYS A 266 9.08 -2.67 20.80
C CYS A 266 7.72 -2.11 21.20
N LYS A 267 6.75 -2.08 20.28
CA LYS A 267 5.37 -1.66 20.58
C LYS A 267 4.71 -2.58 21.62
N PHE A 268 4.89 -3.90 21.50
CA PHE A 268 4.36 -4.85 22.48
C PHE A 268 5.02 -4.68 23.86
N HIS A 269 6.33 -4.47 23.89
CA HIS A 269 7.06 -4.24 25.13
C HIS A 269 6.70 -2.90 25.77
N LEU A 270 6.57 -1.83 24.97
CA LEU A 270 6.14 -0.51 25.39
C LEU A 270 4.72 -0.52 25.95
N ALA A 271 3.79 -1.24 25.29
CA ALA A 271 2.43 -1.41 25.80
C ALA A 271 2.43 -2.10 27.17
N LYS A 272 3.17 -3.21 27.31
CA LYS A 272 3.29 -3.92 28.58
C LYS A 272 3.96 -3.10 29.68
N THR A 273 4.99 -2.31 29.33
CA THR A 273 5.58 -1.38 30.31
C THR A 273 4.59 -0.31 30.68
N ASN A 274 3.87 0.32 29.73
CA ASN A 274 2.90 1.37 30.02
C ASN A 274 1.76 0.86 30.92
N GLU A 275 1.28 -0.36 30.72
CA GLU A 275 0.35 -1.02 31.65
C GLU A 275 0.94 -1.15 33.06
N PHE A 276 2.20 -1.59 33.17
CA PHE A 276 2.89 -1.67 34.46
C PHE A 276 3.09 -0.29 35.11
N TYR A 277 3.45 0.73 34.33
CA TYR A 277 3.58 2.12 34.78
C TYR A 277 2.23 2.66 35.29
N GLN A 278 1.15 2.44 34.54
CA GLN A 278 -0.21 2.86 34.92
C GLN A 278 -0.74 2.09 36.14
N GLN A 279 -0.48 0.79 36.22
CA GLN A 279 -0.84 -0.02 37.38
C GLN A 279 -0.06 0.44 38.62
N THR A 280 1.25 0.66 38.51
CA THR A 280 2.06 1.16 39.63
C THR A 280 1.60 2.56 40.07
N TYR A 281 1.25 3.43 39.12
CA TYR A 281 0.67 4.74 39.41
C TYR A 281 -0.64 4.58 40.18
N ASN A 282 -1.59 3.80 39.67
CA ASN A 282 -2.87 3.57 40.33
C ASN A 282 -2.70 2.90 41.71
N ASP A 283 -1.81 1.94 41.88
CA ASP A 283 -1.56 1.29 43.18
C ASP A 283 -0.98 2.31 44.20
N VAL A 284 -0.06 3.17 43.77
CA VAL A 284 0.53 4.22 44.63
C VAL A 284 -0.48 5.31 44.98
N PHE A 285 -1.37 5.68 44.04
CA PHE A 285 -2.26 6.84 44.18
C PHE A 285 -3.72 6.50 44.52
N SER A 286 -4.13 5.22 44.49
CA SER A 286 -5.50 4.79 44.83
C SER A 286 -5.68 4.45 46.32
N GLU A 287 -4.60 4.15 47.04
CA GLU A 287 -4.65 3.79 48.48
C GLU A 287 -4.49 4.99 49.43
N LYS A 288 -4.09 6.17 48.92
CA LYS A 288 -3.90 7.37 49.75
C LYS A 288 -4.76 8.52 49.25
N ASP A 289 -5.46 9.18 50.17
CA ASP A 289 -6.11 10.47 49.93
C ASP A 289 -5.06 11.43 49.32
N PRO A 290 -5.28 11.98 48.10
CA PRO A 290 -4.34 12.90 47.46
C PRO A 290 -3.97 14.09 48.35
N ALA A 291 -4.83 14.46 49.31
CA ALA A 291 -4.56 15.53 50.28
C ALA A 291 -3.56 15.13 51.39
N ALA A 292 -3.32 13.84 51.61
CA ALA A 292 -2.45 13.34 52.67
C ALA A 292 -0.99 13.12 52.21
N ILE A 293 -0.70 13.17 50.91
CA ILE A 293 0.65 13.00 50.37
C ILE A 293 1.37 14.34 50.40
N LYS A 294 2.21 14.57 51.41
CA LYS A 294 3.14 15.73 51.45
C LYS A 294 4.07 15.67 50.24
N ASN A 295 4.27 16.81 49.56
CA ASN A 295 5.15 16.97 48.39
C ASN A 295 6.54 16.30 48.53
N GLN A 296 7.07 16.21 49.75
CA GLN A 296 8.36 15.57 50.07
C GLN A 296 8.38 14.04 49.86
N GLU A 297 7.26 13.34 50.06
CA GLU A 297 7.15 11.89 49.76
C GLU A 297 7.11 11.65 48.25
N ILE A 298 6.48 12.55 47.49
CA ILE A 298 6.39 12.44 46.02
C ILE A 298 7.78 12.58 45.40
N ASP A 299 8.58 13.56 45.83
CA ASP A 299 9.94 13.76 45.32
C ASP A 299 10.89 12.59 45.69
N SER A 300 10.71 12.01 46.87
CA SER A 300 11.43 10.81 47.30
C SER A 300 11.08 9.58 46.46
N ILE A 301 9.79 9.38 46.17
CA ILE A 301 9.32 8.27 45.33
C ILE A 301 9.80 8.48 43.90
N LEU A 302 9.59 9.68 43.32
CA LEU A 302 10.00 10.02 41.96
C LEU A 302 11.52 9.89 41.77
N SER A 303 12.34 10.38 42.70
CA SER A 303 13.81 10.26 42.60
C SER A 303 14.28 8.81 42.70
N THR A 304 13.66 8.00 43.56
CA THR A 304 13.95 6.55 43.63
C THR A 304 13.54 5.85 42.34
N TRP A 305 12.42 6.27 41.75
CA TRP A 305 11.88 5.69 40.53
C TRP A 305 12.68 6.06 39.28
N GLU A 306 13.04 7.34 39.13
CA GLU A 306 13.93 7.85 38.10
C GLU A 306 15.26 7.12 38.15
N LYS A 307 15.85 6.97 39.33
CA LYS A 307 17.13 6.25 39.49
C LYS A 307 17.00 4.78 39.08
N SER A 308 15.93 4.09 39.47
CA SER A 308 15.70 2.68 39.09
C SER A 308 15.41 2.52 37.59
N THR A 309 14.78 3.52 36.97
CA THR A 309 14.40 3.50 35.56
C THR A 309 15.60 3.83 34.68
N ILE A 310 16.38 4.85 35.05
CA ILE A 310 17.65 5.20 34.42
C ILE A 310 18.64 4.03 34.53
N ASP A 311 18.75 3.36 35.68
CA ASP A 311 19.63 2.19 35.83
C ASP A 311 19.18 1.00 34.97
N ARG A 312 17.87 0.78 34.83
CA ARG A 312 17.34 -0.27 33.94
C ARG A 312 17.55 0.08 32.47
N TYR A 313 17.32 1.34 32.08
CA TYR A 313 17.55 1.85 30.74
C TYR A 313 19.04 1.75 30.37
N ASN A 314 19.94 2.25 31.22
CA ASN A 314 21.38 2.18 31.03
C ASN A 314 21.90 0.75 30.93
N ARG A 315 21.36 -0.20 31.73
CA ARG A 315 21.70 -1.63 31.59
C ARG A 315 21.25 -2.19 30.24
N LYS A 316 20.04 -1.84 29.79
CA LYS A 316 19.48 -2.33 28.53
C LYS A 316 20.17 -1.70 27.32
N GLU A 317 20.44 -0.40 27.35
CA GLU A 317 21.23 0.32 26.36
C GLU A 317 22.66 -0.23 26.28
N LYS A 318 23.30 -0.52 27.43
CA LYS A 318 24.61 -1.16 27.46
C LYS A 318 24.60 -2.55 26.81
N ASN A 319 23.53 -3.32 26.98
CA ASN A 319 23.36 -4.61 26.31
C ASN A 319 23.12 -4.45 24.80
N ILE A 320 22.25 -3.52 24.39
CA ILE A 320 21.98 -3.21 22.97
C ILE A 320 23.25 -2.69 22.28
N ARG A 321 24.01 -1.78 22.92
CA ARG A 321 25.31 -1.31 22.41
C ARG A 321 26.31 -2.44 22.29
N LYS A 322 26.33 -3.39 23.23
CA LYS A 322 27.18 -4.59 23.14
C LYS A 322 26.82 -5.45 21.91
N ASP A 323 25.53 -5.65 21.67
CA ASP A 323 25.05 -6.43 20.52
C ASP A 323 25.31 -5.70 19.20
N HIS A 324 25.12 -4.37 19.18
CA HIS A 324 25.38 -3.50 18.04
C HIS A 324 26.88 -3.42 17.69
N ASP A 325 27.75 -3.28 18.70
CA ASP A 325 29.21 -3.29 18.54
C ASP A 325 29.73 -4.66 18.08
N THR A 326 29.09 -5.74 18.53
CA THR A 326 29.38 -7.11 18.07
C THR A 326 28.99 -7.27 16.60
N TYR A 327 27.85 -6.73 16.20
CA TYR A 327 27.39 -6.72 14.80
C TYR A 327 28.31 -5.88 13.90
N HIS A 328 28.72 -4.70 14.36
CA HIS A 328 29.67 -3.85 13.64
C HIS A 328 31.04 -4.50 13.49
N LYS A 329 31.56 -5.14 14.55
CA LYS A 329 32.83 -5.89 14.48
C LYS A 329 32.75 -7.03 13.47
N GLN A 330 31.67 -7.83 13.48
CA GLN A 330 31.47 -8.92 12.52
C GLN A 330 31.39 -8.40 11.07
N SER A 331 30.72 -7.27 10.86
CA SER A 331 30.60 -6.63 9.54
C SER A 331 31.94 -6.08 9.03
N TYR A 332 32.74 -5.48 9.92
CA TYR A 332 34.08 -5.00 9.60
C TYR A 332 35.06 -6.14 9.31
N THR A 333 34.97 -7.26 10.04
CA THR A 333 35.79 -8.45 9.76
C THR A 333 35.45 -9.08 8.42
N PHE A 334 34.16 -9.13 8.04
CA PHE A 334 33.70 -9.63 6.75
C PHE A 334 34.17 -8.77 5.57
N LEU A 335 34.14 -7.44 5.72
CA LEU A 335 34.69 -6.50 4.72
C LEU A 335 36.20 -6.63 4.56
N LYS A 336 36.93 -6.86 5.66
CA LYS A 336 38.39 -7.00 5.64
C LYS A 336 38.84 -8.30 4.96
N THR A 337 38.11 -9.40 5.16
CA THR A 337 38.40 -10.69 4.49
C THR A 337 38.02 -10.71 3.01
N THR A 338 37.12 -9.83 2.54
CA THR A 338 36.78 -9.72 1.12
C THR A 338 37.71 -8.76 0.34
N THR A 339 38.40 -7.85 1.03
CA THR A 339 39.43 -6.99 0.41
C THR A 339 40.82 -7.64 0.28
N ASP A 340 41.10 -8.73 1.00
CA ASP A 340 42.40 -9.42 0.97
C ASP A 340 42.52 -10.54 -0.09
N THR A 341 41.48 -10.83 -0.88
CA THR A 341 41.61 -11.66 -2.08
C THR A 341 41.95 -10.80 -3.29
N SER A 342 43.25 -10.56 -3.49
CA SER A 342 43.82 -9.99 -4.72
C SER A 342 43.56 -10.92 -5.92
N LEU A 343 42.48 -10.66 -6.65
CA LEU A 343 42.30 -11.17 -8.00
C LEU A 343 43.28 -10.45 -8.93
N VAL A 344 44.26 -11.21 -9.39
CA VAL A 344 45.17 -10.86 -10.48
C VAL A 344 44.34 -10.58 -11.74
N HIS A 345 44.32 -9.33 -12.21
CA HIS A 345 43.84 -8.99 -13.54
C HIS A 345 44.96 -9.20 -14.57
N PRO A 346 44.69 -9.82 -15.74
CA PRO A 346 45.66 -9.91 -16.81
C PRO A 346 45.67 -8.61 -17.64
N ASP A 347 46.87 -8.24 -18.07
CA ASP A 347 47.15 -7.16 -19.01
C ASP A 347 46.41 -7.35 -20.35
N THR A 348 45.74 -6.31 -20.80
CA THR A 348 45.41 -6.13 -22.22
C THR A 348 45.72 -4.69 -22.63
N SER A 349 46.73 -4.56 -23.49
CA SER A 349 47.07 -3.38 -24.26
C SER A 349 46.14 -3.23 -25.49
N LEU A 350 46.17 -2.02 -26.07
CA LEU A 350 45.77 -1.63 -27.44
C LEU A 350 44.29 -1.26 -27.70
N ILE A 351 43.99 0.05 -27.81
CA ILE A 351 43.90 0.84 -29.06
C ILE A 351 43.28 2.22 -28.75
N THR A 352 43.97 3.26 -29.20
CA THR A 352 43.59 4.66 -29.17
C THR A 352 42.67 5.01 -30.34
N SER A 353 41.57 5.71 -30.07
CA SER A 353 40.99 6.68 -31.02
C SER A 353 40.32 7.80 -30.23
N GLU A 354 40.80 9.02 -30.46
CA GLU A 354 40.29 10.26 -29.87
C GLU A 354 38.95 10.66 -30.51
N PRO A 355 38.03 11.26 -29.75
CA PRO A 355 37.03 12.16 -30.29
C PRO A 355 37.39 13.62 -29.97
N THR A 356 37.31 14.43 -31.01
CA THR A 356 37.50 15.88 -31.06
C THR A 356 36.46 16.59 -30.19
N VAL A 357 36.91 17.35 -29.18
CA VAL A 357 36.05 18.20 -28.35
C VAL A 357 36.17 19.64 -28.83
N ILE A 358 35.02 20.26 -29.14
CA ILE A 358 34.87 21.68 -29.44
C ILE A 358 34.90 22.44 -28.11
N GLU A 359 35.91 23.29 -27.90
CA GLU A 359 35.99 24.21 -26.75
C GLU A 359 35.11 25.45 -26.97
N PRO A 360 34.30 25.86 -25.97
CA PRO A 360 33.79 27.22 -25.91
C PRO A 360 34.76 28.12 -25.11
N THR A 361 35.11 29.24 -25.72
CA THR A 361 35.92 30.31 -25.15
C THR A 361 35.25 30.90 -23.91
N ILE A 362 35.90 30.78 -22.76
CA ILE A 362 35.56 31.51 -21.53
C ILE A 362 36.71 32.47 -21.22
N THR A 363 36.40 33.76 -21.23
CA THR A 363 37.28 34.85 -20.78
C THR A 363 37.50 34.79 -19.27
N GLU A 364 38.75 34.69 -18.83
CA GLU A 364 39.15 34.79 -17.42
C GLU A 364 39.18 36.26 -16.94
N PRO A 365 38.79 36.55 -15.69
CA PRO A 365 39.16 37.78 -15.02
C PRO A 365 40.51 37.62 -14.30
N VAL A 366 41.38 38.60 -14.47
CA VAL A 366 42.64 38.76 -13.75
C VAL A 366 42.36 38.95 -12.25
N ILE A 367 42.81 38.00 -11.43
CA ILE A 367 42.90 38.16 -9.96
C ILE A 367 44.37 38.12 -9.58
N THR A 368 44.94 39.28 -9.29
CA THR A 368 46.21 39.44 -8.58
C THR A 368 45.99 39.26 -7.08
N GLY A 369 46.55 38.21 -6.48
CA GLY A 369 46.53 38.01 -5.04
C GLY A 369 47.56 36.98 -4.59
N HIS A 370 48.39 37.36 -3.60
CA HIS A 370 49.48 36.59 -3.03
C HIS A 370 49.13 35.13 -2.68
N LEU A 371 49.91 34.19 -3.24
CA LEU A 371 49.87 32.76 -2.93
C LEU A 371 50.55 32.48 -1.58
N THR A 372 49.76 32.18 -0.55
CA THR A 372 50.22 31.32 0.56
C THR A 372 50.13 29.86 0.11
N LYS A 373 51.24 29.12 0.25
CA LYS A 373 51.33 27.69 -0.08
C LYS A 373 50.39 26.88 0.84
N VAL A 374 49.17 26.61 0.37
CA VAL A 374 48.27 25.63 0.99
C VAL A 374 48.28 24.36 0.15
N ASN A 375 48.45 23.22 0.82
CA ASN A 375 48.56 21.91 0.19
C ASN A 375 47.26 21.55 -0.58
N PRO A 376 47.32 21.27 -1.89
CA PRO A 376 46.13 20.98 -2.72
C PRO A 376 45.27 19.81 -2.20
N LYS A 377 45.90 18.84 -1.53
CA LYS A 377 45.20 17.70 -0.92
C LYS A 377 44.33 18.11 0.27
N GLU A 378 44.70 19.16 0.99
CA GLU A 378 43.91 19.72 2.09
C GLU A 378 42.74 20.55 1.58
N GLN A 379 42.92 21.31 0.50
CA GLN A 379 41.83 22.06 -0.12
C GLN A 379 40.73 21.16 -0.71
N ILE A 380 41.10 20.05 -1.35
CA ILE A 380 40.13 19.07 -1.88
C ILE A 380 39.39 18.35 -0.74
N LYS A 381 40.10 18.01 0.35
CA LYS A 381 39.50 17.35 1.52
C LYS A 381 38.55 18.30 2.28
N ASN A 382 38.87 19.59 2.33
CA ASN A 382 38.02 20.60 2.96
C ASN A 382 36.81 20.96 2.07
N LYS A 383 36.97 21.08 0.75
CA LYS A 383 35.84 21.24 -0.19
C LYS A 383 34.87 20.07 -0.12
N ASN A 384 35.36 18.83 -0.09
CA ASN A 384 34.49 17.66 0.04
C ASN A 384 33.80 17.59 1.41
N LYS A 385 34.48 17.96 2.52
CA LYS A 385 33.84 18.06 3.83
C LYS A 385 32.76 19.13 3.88
N GLU A 386 33.01 20.28 3.26
CA GLU A 386 32.07 21.40 3.22
C GLU A 386 30.88 21.11 2.31
N GLN A 387 31.09 20.43 1.18
CA GLN A 387 30.04 19.96 0.29
C GLN A 387 29.20 18.83 0.93
N ILE A 388 29.83 17.91 1.66
CA ILE A 388 29.13 16.90 2.46
C ILE A 388 28.35 17.57 3.59
N LYS A 389 28.94 18.54 4.30
CA LYS A 389 28.26 19.29 5.38
C LYS A 389 27.10 20.14 4.84
N ASN A 390 27.25 20.74 3.66
CA ASN A 390 26.20 21.49 2.98
C ASN A 390 25.10 20.57 2.46
N ASN A 391 25.42 19.38 1.94
CA ASN A 391 24.42 18.37 1.58
C ASN A 391 23.71 17.81 2.82
N PHE A 392 24.44 17.61 3.93
CA PHE A 392 23.86 17.20 5.21
C PHE A 392 22.95 18.29 5.78
N HIS A 393 23.34 19.56 5.70
CA HIS A 393 22.48 20.69 6.06
C HIS A 393 21.29 20.82 5.13
N LYS A 394 21.43 20.56 3.83
CA LYS A 394 20.32 20.60 2.87
C LYS A 394 19.31 19.47 3.10
N ILE A 395 19.76 18.31 3.59
CA ILE A 395 18.93 17.18 4.02
C ILE A 395 18.30 17.47 5.40
N TRP A 396 19.05 18.06 6.33
CA TRP A 396 18.56 18.45 7.65
C TRP A 396 17.62 19.66 7.60
N ASN A 397 17.73 20.51 6.59
CA ASN A 397 16.78 21.62 6.36
C ASN A 397 15.47 21.14 5.69
N ARG A 398 15.21 19.83 5.60
CA ARG A 398 13.84 19.32 5.53
C ARG A 398 13.12 19.39 6.87
N THR A 399 13.82 19.34 8.01
CA THR A 399 13.22 19.70 9.31
C THR A 399 12.92 21.21 9.40
N ASP A 400 13.54 22.03 8.54
CA ASP A 400 13.14 23.42 8.31
C ASP A 400 11.88 23.54 7.44
N SER A 401 11.31 22.48 6.85
CA SER A 401 9.99 22.61 6.19
C SER A 401 8.93 23.04 7.20
N LEU A 402 8.96 22.51 8.43
CA LEU A 402 8.07 22.94 9.51
C LEU A 402 8.30 24.42 9.89
N LYS A 403 9.54 24.91 9.81
CA LYS A 403 9.92 26.28 10.17
C LYS A 403 9.61 27.29 9.05
N VAL A 404 9.98 26.96 7.81
CA VAL A 404 9.67 27.70 6.58
C VAL A 404 8.15 27.75 6.35
N ILE A 405 7.40 26.72 6.75
CA ILE A 405 5.93 26.70 6.67
C ILE A 405 5.27 27.42 7.87
N ALA A 406 5.85 27.32 9.07
CA ALA A 406 5.41 28.16 10.20
C ALA A 406 5.62 29.66 9.94
N ASP A 407 6.60 29.99 9.10
CA ASP A 407 6.89 31.35 8.66
C ASP A 407 6.07 31.76 7.41
N SER A 408 5.51 30.82 6.63
CA SER A 408 4.57 31.11 5.53
C SER A 408 3.15 31.36 6.07
N LYS A 409 2.97 32.52 6.69
CA LYS A 409 1.87 32.90 7.59
C LYS A 409 0.49 33.21 6.97
N GLU A 410 0.25 33.04 5.67
CA GLU A 410 -0.96 33.63 5.06
C GLU A 410 -2.03 32.67 4.50
N GLU A 411 -1.77 31.38 4.27
CA GLU A 411 -2.78 30.51 3.61
C GLU A 411 -3.21 29.26 4.38
N PHE A 412 -2.61 28.98 5.54
CA PHE A 412 -2.99 27.82 6.34
C PHE A 412 -3.18 28.24 7.79
N GLU A 413 -4.43 28.45 8.20
CA GLU A 413 -4.75 28.66 9.62
C GLU A 413 -4.42 27.38 10.41
N PHE A 414 -3.19 27.33 10.90
CA PHE A 414 -2.64 26.28 11.75
C PHE A 414 -3.54 25.96 12.97
N GLY A 415 -4.41 26.90 13.36
CA GLY A 415 -5.42 26.72 14.41
C GLY A 415 -6.44 25.62 14.11
N GLN A 416 -6.79 25.36 12.85
CA GLN A 416 -7.71 24.27 12.49
C GLN A 416 -7.02 22.90 12.37
N LEU A 417 -5.69 22.87 12.18
CA LEU A 417 -4.92 21.61 12.06
C LEU A 417 -4.72 20.90 13.40
N LYS A 418 -4.67 21.63 14.52
CA LYS A 418 -4.69 21.03 15.87
C LYS A 418 -6.00 20.30 16.22
N LYS A 419 -6.99 20.28 15.32
CA LYS A 419 -8.27 19.60 15.51
C LYS A 419 -8.12 18.07 15.62
N PHE A 420 -7.09 17.47 15.03
CA PHE A 420 -6.95 16.02 14.96
C PHE A 420 -5.88 15.52 15.91
N ASP A 421 -6.29 14.76 16.91
CA ASP A 421 -5.37 14.05 17.81
C ASP A 421 -4.91 12.73 17.17
N LEU A 422 -3.96 12.83 16.22
CA LEU A 422 -3.38 11.68 15.53
C LEU A 422 -2.40 10.87 16.39
N GLU A 423 -1.98 11.42 17.53
CA GLU A 423 -1.17 10.71 18.52
C GLU A 423 -2.00 9.63 19.21
N ASN A 424 -3.22 9.98 19.63
CA ASN A 424 -4.11 9.06 20.34
C ASN A 424 -5.09 8.33 19.43
N THR A 425 -5.53 8.95 18.33
CA THR A 425 -6.57 8.40 17.44
C THR A 425 -6.08 8.26 16.01
N LYS A 426 -6.16 7.05 15.44
CA LYS A 426 -5.78 6.84 14.04
C LYS A 426 -6.67 7.62 13.09
N GLY A 427 -6.08 8.23 12.07
CA GLY A 427 -6.81 9.07 11.12
C GLY A 427 -7.97 8.34 10.44
N HIS A 428 -7.85 7.04 10.19
CA HIS A 428 -8.98 6.24 9.69
C HIS A 428 -10.18 6.24 10.66
N VAL A 429 -9.94 6.12 11.97
CA VAL A 429 -11.00 6.19 12.99
C VAL A 429 -11.60 7.59 13.06
N ILE A 430 -10.77 8.64 12.96
CA ILE A 430 -11.24 10.03 12.88
C ILE A 430 -12.18 10.20 11.66
N SER A 431 -11.79 9.69 10.49
CA SER A 431 -12.60 9.78 9.27
C SER A 431 -13.94 9.05 9.39
N LEU A 432 -13.97 7.88 10.05
CA LEU A 432 -15.22 7.15 10.32
C LEU A 432 -16.13 7.92 11.29
N ASN A 433 -15.56 8.57 12.30
CA ASN A 433 -16.32 9.43 13.21
C ASN A 433 -16.90 10.65 12.49
N GLN A 434 -16.14 11.27 11.58
CA GLN A 434 -16.66 12.35 10.72
C GLN A 434 -17.83 11.87 9.85
N THR A 435 -17.72 10.68 9.24
CA THR A 435 -18.83 10.07 8.49
C THR A 435 -20.05 9.83 9.37
N LYS A 436 -19.85 9.34 10.61
CA LYS A 436 -20.93 9.14 11.57
C LYS A 436 -21.60 10.47 11.95
N GLU A 437 -20.82 11.51 12.24
CA GLU A 437 -21.35 12.85 12.56
C GLU A 437 -22.18 13.43 11.42
N LEU A 438 -21.71 13.26 10.18
CA LEU A 438 -22.47 13.64 8.98
C LEU A 438 -23.82 12.90 8.90
N LEU A 439 -23.80 11.57 9.05
CA LEU A 439 -25.02 10.75 8.99
C LEU A 439 -26.02 11.08 10.10
N LEU A 440 -25.56 11.56 11.25
CA LEU A 440 -26.41 11.92 12.39
C LEU A 440 -26.93 13.36 12.33
N ARG A 441 -26.49 14.16 11.35
CA ARG A 441 -26.86 15.57 11.23
C ARG A 441 -28.36 15.77 10.97
N ASP A 442 -28.92 15.02 10.02
CA ASP A 442 -30.35 15.03 9.70
C ASP A 442 -30.76 13.76 8.93
N THR A 443 -32.08 13.58 8.74
CA THR A 443 -32.65 12.41 8.07
C THR A 443 -32.23 12.30 6.60
N LYS A 444 -31.97 13.40 5.92
CA LYS A 444 -31.55 13.39 4.51
C LYS A 444 -30.13 12.83 4.40
N HIS A 445 -29.18 13.37 5.17
CA HIS A 445 -27.81 12.84 5.21
C HIS A 445 -27.78 11.39 5.70
N PHE A 446 -28.60 11.04 6.69
CA PHE A 446 -28.72 9.65 7.13
C PHE A 446 -29.13 8.70 5.98
N LEU A 447 -30.16 9.06 5.23
CA LEU A 447 -30.71 8.21 4.17
C LEU A 447 -29.83 8.17 2.92
N PHE A 448 -29.39 9.35 2.49
CA PHE A 448 -28.84 9.61 1.16
C PHE A 448 -27.37 10.04 1.17
N GLY A 449 -26.79 10.36 2.32
CA GLY A 449 -25.44 10.92 2.42
C GLY A 449 -25.38 12.36 1.91
N ASN A 450 -24.18 12.85 1.62
CA ASN A 450 -23.96 14.24 1.18
C ASN A 450 -23.95 14.42 -0.35
N GLY A 451 -24.15 13.34 -1.11
CA GLY A 451 -23.96 13.34 -2.56
C GLY A 451 -22.50 13.16 -2.99
N VAL A 452 -22.34 12.84 -4.28
CA VAL A 452 -21.07 12.42 -4.85
C VAL A 452 -20.08 13.57 -4.94
N GLY A 453 -18.87 13.40 -4.40
CA GLY A 453 -17.83 14.43 -4.37
C GLY A 453 -17.95 15.45 -3.25
N ASN A 454 -18.96 15.34 -2.39
CA ASN A 454 -19.20 16.30 -1.31
C ASN A 454 -18.63 15.91 0.05
N PHE A 455 -18.11 14.68 0.21
CA PHE A 455 -17.66 14.22 1.53
C PHE A 455 -16.41 13.34 1.56
N SER A 456 -16.40 12.12 0.99
CA SER A 456 -15.28 11.19 1.17
C SER A 456 -15.10 10.28 -0.04
N SER A 457 -14.44 10.78 -1.06
CA SER A 457 -14.15 10.01 -2.27
C SER A 457 -12.86 10.45 -2.91
N ARG A 458 -12.37 9.64 -3.85
CA ARG A 458 -11.31 10.06 -4.77
C ARG A 458 -11.82 11.15 -5.69
N ILE A 459 -13.10 11.13 -6.10
CA ILE A 459 -13.63 12.21 -6.95
C ILE A 459 -13.61 13.56 -6.22
N ALA A 460 -13.91 13.63 -4.92
CA ALA A 460 -13.77 14.84 -4.11
C ALA A 460 -12.32 15.35 -4.07
N MET A 461 -11.35 14.43 -3.85
CA MET A 461 -9.92 14.76 -3.85
C MET A 461 -9.42 15.26 -5.22
N LEU A 462 -9.94 14.69 -6.31
CA LEU A 462 -9.59 15.07 -7.68
C LEU A 462 -10.22 16.42 -8.06
N SER A 463 -11.48 16.66 -7.71
CA SER A 463 -12.16 17.93 -8.01
C SER A 463 -11.61 19.08 -7.17
N SER A 464 -11.07 18.82 -5.98
CA SER A 464 -10.40 19.84 -5.17
C SER A 464 -8.97 20.16 -5.59
N LYS A 465 -8.41 19.43 -6.57
CA LYS A 465 -7.01 19.55 -7.02
C LYS A 465 -5.98 19.31 -5.91
N GLU A 466 -6.33 18.52 -4.90
CA GLU A 466 -5.42 18.19 -3.79
C GLU A 466 -4.56 16.97 -4.11
N LYS A 467 -5.08 16.04 -4.92
CA LYS A 467 -4.36 14.84 -5.32
C LYS A 467 -4.04 14.89 -6.81
N GLU A 468 -2.77 15.05 -7.15
CA GLU A 468 -2.26 14.86 -8.51
C GLU A 468 -2.23 13.37 -8.84
N ASP A 469 -3.22 12.89 -9.58
CA ASP A 469 -3.34 11.47 -9.93
C ASP A 469 -3.28 11.24 -11.45
N SER A 470 -4.03 12.06 -12.20
CA SER A 470 -4.06 12.00 -13.65
C SER A 470 -4.34 13.37 -14.26
N ARG A 471 -3.46 13.79 -15.16
CA ARG A 471 -3.65 14.98 -16.01
C ARG A 471 -5.00 15.01 -16.73
N LEU A 472 -5.59 13.83 -16.99
CA LEU A 472 -6.91 13.71 -17.60
C LEU A 472 -7.99 14.33 -16.69
N PHE A 473 -7.99 14.02 -15.40
CA PHE A 473 -8.95 14.59 -14.46
C PHE A 473 -8.62 16.04 -14.12
N ASP A 474 -7.34 16.42 -14.15
CA ASP A 474 -6.94 17.81 -13.97
C ASP A 474 -7.52 18.70 -15.06
N LEU A 475 -7.57 18.20 -16.30
CA LEU A 475 -8.15 18.88 -17.46
C LEU A 475 -9.69 18.83 -17.46
N LEU A 476 -10.30 17.68 -17.12
CA LEU A 476 -11.73 17.46 -17.30
C LEU A 476 -12.59 17.92 -16.11
N LEU A 477 -12.06 17.86 -14.88
CA LEU A 477 -12.83 18.23 -13.68
C LEU A 477 -12.63 19.70 -13.31
N PRO A 478 -13.70 20.49 -13.12
CA PRO A 478 -13.57 21.83 -12.59
C PRO A 478 -13.08 21.79 -11.14
N LYS A 479 -12.43 22.86 -10.68
CA LYS A 479 -12.14 23.01 -9.24
C LYS A 479 -13.47 23.14 -8.49
N TYR A 480 -13.77 22.16 -7.66
CA TYR A 480 -14.99 22.07 -6.85
C TYR A 480 -14.66 21.49 -5.48
N GLU A 481 -15.15 22.15 -4.44
CA GLU A 481 -14.93 21.78 -3.04
C GLU A 481 -16.20 22.05 -2.24
N HIS A 482 -16.73 21.00 -1.63
CA HIS A 482 -17.84 21.13 -0.70
C HIS A 482 -17.33 21.42 0.72
N LYS A 483 -18.09 22.21 1.50
CA LYS A 483 -17.69 22.62 2.85
C LYS A 483 -17.41 21.41 3.76
N ASP A 484 -18.29 20.41 3.75
CA ASP A 484 -18.11 19.22 4.59
C ASP A 484 -16.89 18.39 4.20
N PHE A 485 -16.54 18.33 2.92
CA PHE A 485 -15.30 17.68 2.50
C PHE A 485 -14.08 18.46 3.00
N THR A 486 -14.09 19.78 2.82
CA THR A 486 -13.00 20.69 3.21
C THR A 486 -12.73 20.67 4.72
N GLU A 487 -13.77 20.76 5.55
CA GLU A 487 -13.66 20.81 7.01
C GLU A 487 -13.39 19.45 7.68
N ASN A 488 -13.49 18.35 6.92
CA ASN A 488 -13.32 16.99 7.41
C ASN A 488 -12.20 16.25 6.66
N HIS A 489 -12.55 15.47 5.63
CA HIS A 489 -11.64 14.52 4.99
C HIS A 489 -10.44 15.19 4.33
N LYS A 490 -10.64 16.35 3.69
CA LYS A 490 -9.55 17.14 3.09
C LYS A 490 -8.63 17.72 4.16
N ALA A 491 -9.19 18.31 5.22
CA ALA A 491 -8.40 18.83 6.35
C ALA A 491 -7.56 17.74 7.01
N LEU A 492 -8.15 16.56 7.25
CA LEU A 492 -7.45 15.42 7.84
C LEU A 492 -6.32 14.91 6.91
N TRP A 493 -6.59 14.79 5.61
CA TRP A 493 -5.56 14.39 4.65
C TRP A 493 -4.41 15.40 4.58
N LYS A 494 -4.71 16.70 4.49
CA LYS A 494 -3.71 17.78 4.54
C LYS A 494 -2.88 17.77 5.82
N TYR A 495 -3.54 17.51 6.94
CA TYR A 495 -2.85 17.40 8.23
C TYR A 495 -1.87 16.23 8.23
N ILE A 496 -2.28 15.07 7.71
CA ILE A 496 -1.39 13.90 7.59
C ILE A 496 -0.23 14.18 6.65
N ASP A 497 -0.49 14.80 5.49
CA ASP A 497 0.54 15.15 4.51
C ASP A 497 1.59 16.11 5.09
N TYR A 498 1.16 17.01 5.97
CA TYR A 498 2.04 17.91 6.71
C TYR A 498 2.88 17.21 7.80
N LEU A 499 2.38 16.13 8.38
CA LEU A 499 3.10 15.36 9.40
C LEU A 499 4.23 14.52 8.80
N GLY A 500 5.10 14.02 9.67
CA GLY A 500 6.22 13.15 9.28
C GLY A 500 5.75 11.86 8.58
N THR A 501 6.66 11.24 7.84
CA THR A 501 6.41 10.02 7.05
C THR A 501 5.85 8.85 7.87
N GLU A 502 6.08 8.84 9.18
CA GLU A 502 5.50 7.88 10.12
C GLU A 502 3.97 7.96 10.21
N TYR A 503 3.39 9.12 9.88
CA TYR A 503 1.95 9.33 9.81
C TYR A 503 1.36 8.98 8.45
N HIS A 504 2.17 8.81 7.41
CA HIS A 504 1.71 8.50 6.04
C HIS A 504 1.30 7.03 5.86
N SER A 505 1.21 6.26 6.95
CA SER A 505 0.67 4.91 6.92
C SER A 505 -0.82 4.88 6.51
N PHE A 506 -1.24 3.83 5.81
CA PHE A 506 -2.64 3.64 5.40
C PHE A 506 -3.65 3.66 6.55
N ILE A 507 -3.22 3.35 7.78
CA ILE A 507 -4.08 3.40 8.98
C ILE A 507 -4.48 4.84 9.35
N ASN A 508 -3.70 5.83 8.92
CA ASN A 508 -4.03 7.23 9.14
C ASN A 508 -4.77 7.84 7.96
N LEU A 509 -4.57 7.34 6.74
CA LEU A 509 -5.25 7.88 5.57
C LEU A 509 -6.79 7.74 5.71
N PRO A 510 -7.55 8.79 5.34
CA PRO A 510 -9.00 8.80 5.54
C PRO A 510 -9.76 8.00 4.46
N PHE A 511 -9.05 7.24 3.63
CA PHE A 511 -9.60 6.55 2.47
C PHE A 511 -10.30 5.26 2.88
N SER A 512 -11.51 5.05 2.36
CA SER A 512 -12.31 3.85 2.66
C SER A 512 -13.49 3.77 1.70
N VAL A 513 -13.77 2.58 1.17
CA VAL A 513 -15.05 2.32 0.49
C VAL A 513 -16.22 2.56 1.44
N TYR A 514 -16.05 2.30 2.74
CA TYR A 514 -17.11 2.52 3.72
C TYR A 514 -17.43 4.00 3.90
N ASN A 515 -16.42 4.85 4.07
CA ASN A 515 -16.62 6.30 4.14
C ASN A 515 -17.20 6.84 2.83
N GLN A 516 -16.78 6.32 1.68
CA GLN A 516 -17.33 6.69 0.39
C GLN A 516 -18.81 6.35 0.27
N ILE A 517 -19.19 5.10 0.53
CA ILE A 517 -20.57 4.66 0.36
C ILE A 517 -21.48 5.32 1.41
N LEU A 518 -21.10 5.33 2.67
CA LEU A 518 -21.91 5.94 3.74
C LEU A 518 -21.94 7.46 3.63
N GLY A 519 -20.80 8.10 3.42
CA GLY A 519 -20.68 9.55 3.39
C GLY A 519 -21.34 10.20 2.17
N GLU A 520 -21.28 9.56 1.00
CA GLU A 520 -21.82 10.13 -0.24
C GLU A 520 -23.20 9.59 -0.64
N TYR A 521 -23.55 8.37 -0.23
CA TYR A 521 -24.78 7.67 -0.64
C TYR A 521 -25.67 7.23 0.54
N GLY A 522 -25.26 7.51 1.78
CA GLY A 522 -26.04 7.27 2.99
C GLY A 522 -26.26 5.79 3.30
N ILE A 523 -27.21 5.54 4.21
CA ILE A 523 -27.56 4.17 4.58
C ILE A 523 -28.20 3.40 3.41
N ILE A 524 -28.90 4.08 2.49
CA ILE A 524 -29.49 3.43 1.32
C ILE A 524 -28.38 2.88 0.43
N GLY A 525 -27.35 3.67 0.12
CA GLY A 525 -26.18 3.20 -0.64
C GLY A 525 -25.47 2.04 0.06
N PHE A 526 -25.31 2.12 1.38
CA PHE A 526 -24.69 1.05 2.17
C PHE A 526 -25.51 -0.25 2.17
N LEU A 527 -26.83 -0.16 2.28
CA LEU A 527 -27.73 -1.32 2.15
C LEU A 527 -27.68 -1.90 0.73
N CYS A 528 -27.65 -1.05 -0.31
CA CYS A 528 -27.48 -1.51 -1.69
C CYS A 528 -26.16 -2.27 -1.88
N PHE A 529 -25.08 -1.77 -1.30
CA PHE A 529 -23.78 -2.44 -1.29
C PHE A 529 -23.85 -3.81 -0.58
N GLY A 530 -24.39 -3.87 0.64
CA GLY A 530 -24.52 -5.12 1.38
C GLY A 530 -25.42 -6.15 0.69
N ILE A 531 -26.59 -5.74 0.20
CA ILE A 531 -27.62 -6.63 -0.35
C ILE A 531 -27.30 -7.06 -1.78
N PHE A 532 -26.88 -6.14 -2.65
CA PHE A 532 -26.71 -6.43 -4.08
C PHE A 532 -25.26 -6.77 -4.44
N TYR A 533 -24.26 -6.08 -3.89
CA TYR A 533 -22.86 -6.37 -4.22
C TYR A 533 -22.32 -7.55 -3.41
N ILE A 534 -22.28 -7.44 -2.08
CA ILE A 534 -21.80 -8.53 -1.21
C ILE A 534 -22.79 -9.70 -1.22
N GLY A 535 -24.09 -9.40 -1.14
CA GLY A 535 -25.16 -10.38 -1.18
C GLY A 535 -25.18 -11.23 -2.46
N TYR A 536 -24.71 -10.72 -3.60
CA TYR A 536 -24.55 -11.52 -4.83
C TYR A 536 -23.64 -12.73 -4.61
N PHE A 537 -22.50 -12.56 -3.92
CA PHE A 537 -21.58 -13.65 -3.62
C PHE A 537 -22.05 -14.50 -2.43
N LEU A 538 -22.62 -13.87 -1.39
CA LEU A 538 -23.15 -14.60 -0.22
C LEU A 538 -24.31 -15.54 -0.57
N ARG A 539 -25.22 -15.16 -1.48
CA ARG A 539 -26.27 -16.06 -1.98
C ARG A 539 -25.70 -17.31 -2.67
N LYS A 540 -24.45 -17.26 -3.11
CA LYS A 540 -23.73 -18.37 -3.75
C LYS A 540 -22.68 -18.98 -2.82
N TRP A 541 -22.68 -18.67 -1.52
CA TRP A 541 -21.67 -19.09 -0.55
C TRP A 541 -21.38 -20.59 -0.55
N ARG A 542 -22.41 -21.43 -0.67
CA ARG A 542 -22.24 -22.90 -0.72
C ARG A 542 -21.43 -23.38 -1.92
N ARG A 543 -21.46 -22.65 -3.03
CA ARG A 543 -20.73 -22.93 -4.28
C ARG A 543 -19.36 -22.26 -4.35
N LEU A 544 -18.99 -21.46 -3.35
CA LEU A 544 -17.66 -20.89 -3.27
C LEU A 544 -16.73 -21.86 -2.56
N GLU A 545 -15.53 -22.02 -3.07
CA GLU A 545 -14.49 -22.82 -2.46
C GLU A 545 -13.43 -21.90 -1.87
N ALA A 546 -12.52 -21.40 -2.71
CA ALA A 546 -11.54 -20.39 -2.33
C ALA A 546 -12.23 -19.06 -1.98
N GLY A 547 -13.35 -18.76 -2.65
CA GLY A 547 -14.12 -17.53 -2.44
C GLY A 547 -14.62 -17.34 -1.01
N LYS A 548 -14.79 -18.43 -0.23
CA LYS A 548 -15.17 -18.35 1.19
C LYS A 548 -14.10 -17.67 2.04
N PHE A 549 -12.84 -17.84 1.68
CA PHE A 549 -11.70 -17.25 2.37
C PHE A 549 -11.34 -15.87 1.82
N ILE A 550 -11.55 -15.66 0.52
CA ILE A 550 -11.28 -14.40 -0.17
C ILE A 550 -12.30 -13.30 0.19
N LEU A 551 -13.58 -13.63 0.29
CA LEU A 551 -14.63 -12.63 0.52
C LEU A 551 -14.44 -11.83 1.82
N PRO A 552 -14.19 -12.45 2.99
CA PRO A 552 -13.93 -11.71 4.23
C PRO A 552 -12.71 -10.79 4.14
N ILE A 553 -11.65 -11.22 3.45
CA ILE A 553 -10.47 -10.38 3.26
C ILE A 553 -10.83 -9.14 2.45
N ILE A 554 -11.54 -9.28 1.34
CA ILE A 554 -11.94 -8.13 0.52
C ILE A 554 -12.82 -7.15 1.28
N ILE A 555 -13.75 -7.65 2.10
CA ILE A 555 -14.55 -6.81 2.99
C ILE A 555 -13.65 -6.01 3.93
N LEU A 556 -12.63 -6.62 4.55
CA LEU A 556 -11.70 -5.88 5.41
C LEU A 556 -10.85 -4.88 4.60
N MET A 557 -10.39 -5.26 3.42
CA MET A 557 -9.56 -4.41 2.56
C MET A 557 -10.33 -3.20 2.02
N MET A 558 -11.65 -3.31 1.90
CA MET A 558 -12.52 -2.18 1.54
C MET A 558 -12.43 -1.02 2.54
N GLY A 559 -11.96 -1.27 3.76
CA GLY A 559 -11.68 -0.24 4.75
C GLY A 559 -10.35 0.50 4.57
N ILE A 560 -9.70 0.50 3.40
CA ILE A 560 -8.36 1.10 3.26
C ILE A 560 -8.26 2.11 2.12
N GLU A 561 -9.01 1.93 1.04
CA GLU A 561 -8.85 2.72 -0.19
C GLU A 561 -10.18 2.77 -0.95
N TYR A 562 -10.35 3.74 -1.85
CA TYR A 562 -11.54 3.87 -2.70
C TYR A 562 -11.51 2.88 -3.88
N TRP A 563 -11.67 1.58 -3.60
CA TRP A 563 -11.45 0.52 -4.60
C TRP A 563 -12.37 0.57 -5.82
N PHE A 564 -13.60 1.08 -5.67
CA PHE A 564 -14.52 1.25 -6.79
C PHE A 564 -14.03 2.33 -7.76
N GLU A 565 -13.57 3.48 -7.24
CA GLU A 565 -13.04 4.53 -8.10
C GLU A 565 -11.67 4.15 -8.65
N SER A 566 -10.87 3.39 -7.89
CA SER A 566 -9.55 2.97 -8.36
C SER A 566 -9.57 1.97 -9.50
N LEU A 567 -10.65 1.20 -9.74
CA LEU A 567 -10.77 0.24 -10.84
C LEU A 567 -9.55 -0.71 -10.94
N THR A 568 -9.03 -1.20 -9.81
CA THR A 568 -7.90 -2.17 -9.78
C THR A 568 -8.27 -3.45 -9.03
N LEU A 569 -8.29 -3.43 -7.70
CA LEU A 569 -8.44 -4.62 -6.85
C LEU A 569 -9.74 -5.39 -7.13
N LEU A 570 -10.86 -4.68 -7.32
CA LEU A 570 -12.17 -5.30 -7.49
C LEU A 570 -12.27 -6.13 -8.77
N ILE A 571 -11.48 -5.81 -9.79
CA ILE A 571 -11.44 -6.54 -11.07
C ILE A 571 -10.89 -7.94 -10.84
N PHE A 572 -9.78 -8.03 -10.11
CA PHE A 572 -9.18 -9.31 -9.75
C PHE A 572 -10.07 -10.09 -8.79
N PHE A 573 -10.66 -9.41 -7.81
CA PHE A 573 -11.63 -10.04 -6.90
C PHE A 573 -12.82 -10.63 -7.66
N GLU A 574 -13.52 -9.85 -8.49
CA GLU A 574 -14.68 -10.32 -9.23
C GLU A 574 -14.31 -11.45 -10.19
N LEU A 575 -13.19 -11.33 -10.91
CA LEU A 575 -12.71 -12.39 -11.80
C LEU A 575 -12.45 -13.70 -11.04
N VAL A 576 -11.72 -13.64 -9.92
CA VAL A 576 -11.40 -14.83 -9.12
C VAL A 576 -12.67 -15.45 -8.55
N MET A 577 -13.60 -14.66 -8.02
CA MET A 577 -14.88 -15.16 -7.50
C MET A 577 -15.75 -15.80 -8.58
N LEU A 578 -15.79 -15.23 -9.78
CA LEU A 578 -16.54 -15.79 -10.90
C LEU A 578 -15.89 -17.06 -11.47
N ILE A 579 -14.55 -17.14 -11.51
CA ILE A 579 -13.83 -18.38 -11.85
C ILE A 579 -14.10 -19.47 -10.82
N ASP A 580 -14.09 -19.13 -9.53
CA ASP A 580 -14.36 -20.07 -8.44
C ASP A 580 -15.78 -20.66 -8.57
N LEU A 581 -16.80 -19.81 -8.79
CA LEU A 581 -18.16 -20.25 -9.07
C LEU A 581 -18.29 -21.12 -10.31
N LYS A 582 -17.47 -20.87 -11.34
CA LYS A 582 -17.46 -21.68 -12.57
C LYS A 582 -16.89 -23.08 -12.31
N SER A 583 -15.88 -23.21 -11.46
CA SER A 583 -15.27 -24.50 -11.13
C SER A 583 -16.27 -25.49 -10.55
N THR A 584 -17.05 -25.06 -9.56
CA THR A 584 -18.07 -25.89 -8.91
C THR A 584 -19.23 -26.27 -9.83
N LYS A 585 -19.54 -25.46 -10.86
CA LYS A 585 -20.59 -25.82 -11.83
C LYS A 585 -20.16 -27.03 -12.69
N ILE A 586 -18.87 -27.13 -13.00
CA ILE A 586 -18.34 -28.25 -13.80
C ILE A 586 -18.40 -29.53 -12.97
N GLU A 587 -17.95 -29.48 -11.71
CA GLU A 587 -17.94 -30.64 -10.79
C GLU A 587 -19.33 -31.21 -10.46
N ASN A 588 -20.41 -30.41 -10.56
CA ASN A 588 -21.78 -30.89 -10.32
C ASN A 588 -22.46 -31.43 -11.59
N ASN A 589 -21.88 -31.20 -12.76
CA ASN A 589 -22.40 -31.67 -14.04
C ASN A 589 -21.69 -32.95 -14.53
N GLU A 590 -20.54 -33.27 -13.95
CA GLU A 590 -19.82 -34.55 -14.07
C GLU A 590 -20.29 -35.50 -12.96
#